data_AF-A0A3M2YN54-F1
#
_entry.id   AF-A0A3M2YN54-F1
#
_cell.length_a   1.000
_cell.length_b   1.000
_cell.length_c   1.000
_cell.angle_alpha   90.00
_cell.angle_beta   90.00
_cell.angle_gamma   90.00
#
_symmetry.space_group_name_H-M   'P 1'
#
loop_
_entity.id
_entity.type
_entity.pdbx_description
1 polymer ?
#
loop_
_entity_poly.entity_id
_entity_poly.type
_entity_poly.pdbx_seq_one_letter_code
_entity_poly.pdbx_strand_id
1 'polypeptide(L)' 'MAQKDVTLRANVENLMNKDYWESAYGGYLTQGEPRTLKLSGTLDF' A
#
# COMPACT_ATOMS: atom_id res chain seq x y z
N MET A 1 28.70 -14.57 16.17
CA MET A 1 27.88 -14.06 15.04
C MET A 1 27.03 -12.94 15.60
N ALA A 2 27.05 -11.74 15.01
CA ALA A 2 26.16 -10.66 15.44
C ALA A 2 24.76 -10.95 14.89
N GLN A 3 23.76 -11.06 15.77
CA GLN A 3 22.37 -11.13 15.34
C GLN A 3 21.94 -9.73 14.89
N LYS A 4 21.25 -9.68 13.75
CA LYS A 4 20.72 -8.44 13.16
C LYS A 4 19.21 -8.49 13.21
N ASP A 5 18.61 -7.38 13.59
CA ASP A 5 17.17 -7.27 13.64
C ASP A 5 16.62 -7.02 12.24
N VAL A 6 15.63 -7.82 11.87
CA VAL A 6 14.93 -7.75 10.59
C VAL A 6 13.45 -7.54 10.89
N THR A 7 12.88 -6.48 10.32
CA THR A 7 11.43 -6.27 10.34
C THR A 7 10.86 -6.44 8.95
N LEU A 8 9.87 -7.32 8.80
CA LEU A 8 9.07 -7.48 7.59
C LEU A 8 7.65 -6.97 7.84
N ARG A 9 7.07 -6.28 6.85
CA ARG A 9 5.70 -5.76 6.92
C ARG A 9 4.95 -6.05 5.63
N ALA A 10 3.67 -6.39 5.78
CA ALA A 10 2.70 -6.51 4.70
C ALA A 10 1.49 -5.63 5.01
N ASN A 11 1.05 -4.84 4.04
CA ASN A 11 -0.13 -3.99 4.14
C ASN A 11 -1.05 -4.25 2.95
N VAL A 12 -2.35 -4.27 3.19
CA VAL A 12 -3.36 -4.34 2.13
C VAL A 12 -4.17 -3.07 2.14
N GLU A 13 -4.13 -2.35 1.03
CA GLU A 13 -4.98 -1.19 0.78
C GLU A 13 -6.20 -1.61 -0.04
N ASN A 14 -7.33 -0.92 0.18
CA ASN A 14 -8.62 -1.28 -0.39
C ASN A 14 -8.96 -2.77 -0.17
N LEU A 15 -8.98 -3.20 1.11
CA LEU A 15 -9.16 -4.60 1.49
C LEU A 15 -10.44 -5.22 0.92
N MET A 16 -11.52 -4.44 0.79
CA MET A 16 -12.79 -4.91 0.21
C MET A 16 -12.83 -4.87 -1.32
N ASN A 17 -11.77 -4.38 -1.98
CA ASN A 17 -11.71 -4.17 -3.43
C ASN A 17 -12.91 -3.39 -3.97
N LYS A 18 -13.22 -2.27 -3.30
CA LYS A 18 -14.31 -1.40 -3.71
C LYS A 18 -13.85 -0.54 -4.88
N ASP A 19 -14.69 -0.42 -5.88
CA ASP A 19 -14.53 0.56 -6.95
C ASP A 19 -15.07 1.92 -6.46
N TYR A 20 -14.25 2.97 -6.57
CA TYR A 20 -14.60 4.32 -6.15
C TYR A 20 -13.86 5.39 -6.95
N TRP A 21 -14.36 6.62 -6.89
CA TRP A 21 -13.70 7.81 -7.42
C TRP A 21 -12.87 8.45 -6.31
N GLU A 22 -11.56 8.61 -6.53
CA GLU A 22 -10.64 9.21 -5.57
C GLU A 22 -10.80 10.73 -5.51
N SER A 23 -11.01 11.37 -6.67
CA SER A 23 -11.24 12.81 -6.75
C SER A 23 -12.08 13.18 -7.97
N ALA A 24 -12.68 14.37 -7.91
CA ALA A 24 -13.38 15.01 -9.01
C ALA A 24 -12.78 16.41 -9.22
N TYR A 25 -12.10 16.61 -10.35
CA TYR A 25 -11.41 17.87 -10.65
C TYR A 25 -11.42 18.18 -12.14
N GLY A 26 -11.64 19.45 -12.49
CA GLY A 26 -11.58 19.92 -13.89
C GLY A 26 -12.60 19.27 -14.83
N GLY A 27 -13.71 18.73 -14.30
CA GLY A 27 -14.72 17.99 -15.08
C GLY A 27 -14.40 16.51 -15.30
N TYR A 28 -13.33 15.99 -14.68
CA TYR A 28 -12.92 14.60 -14.75
C TYR A 28 -12.97 13.94 -13.38
N LEU A 29 -13.09 12.61 -13.39
CA LEU A 29 -13.00 11.78 -12.20
C LEU A 29 -11.70 10.97 -12.26
N THR A 30 -10.96 10.96 -11.16
CA THR A 30 -9.79 10.10 -11.00
C THR A 30 -10.22 8.81 -10.36
N GLN A 31 -9.97 7.69 -11.04
CA GLN A 31 -10.26 6.36 -10.52
C GLN A 31 -9.34 6.04 -9.34
N GLY A 32 -9.91 5.58 -8.22
CA GLY A 32 -9.13 5.13 -7.08
C GLY A 32 -8.39 3.82 -7.34
N GLU A 33 -7.31 3.59 -6.59
CA GLU A 33 -6.49 2.39 -6.75
C GLU A 33 -7.28 1.11 -6.41
N PRO A 34 -7.07 0.02 -7.19
CA PRO A 34 -7.63 -1.28 -6.88
C PRO A 34 -6.98 -1.86 -5.61
N ARG A 35 -7.46 -3.02 -5.13
CA ARG A 35 -6.81 -3.73 -4.01
C ARG A 35 -5.32 -3.90 -4.28
N THR A 36 -4.51 -3.41 -3.35
CA THR A 36 -3.06 -3.39 -3.50
C THR A 36 -2.37 -4.00 -2.27
N LEU A 37 -1.46 -4.95 -2.50
CA LEU A 37 -0.60 -5.52 -1.47
C LEU A 37 0.77 -4.83 -1.51
N LYS A 38 1.17 -4.24 -0.38
CA LYS A 38 2.47 -3.58 -0.22
C LYS A 38 3.34 -4.37 0.75
N LEU A 39 4.56 -4.71 0.33
CA LEU A 39 5.54 -5.44 1.13
C LEU A 39 6.75 -4.55 1.39
N SER A 40 7.29 -4.57 2.62
CA SER A 40 8.52 -3.87 2.97
C SER A 40 9.36 -4.66 3.96
N GLY A 41 10.67 -4.43 3.92
CA GLY A 41 11.63 -4.97 4.87
C GLY A 41 12.60 -3.89 5.35
N THR A 42 12.98 -3.95 6.63
CA THR A 42 14.00 -3.09 7.24
C THR A 42 15.04 -3.96 7.94
N LEU A 43 16.31 -3.64 7.72
CA LEU A 43 17.47 -4.32 8.31
C LEU A 43 18.33 -3.27 9.03
N ASP A 44 18.64 -3.52 10.30
CA ASP A 44 19.51 -2.67 11.09
C ASP A 44 20.95 -3.19 11.03
N PHE A 45 21.87 -2.39 10.50
CA PHE A 45 23.27 -2.76 10.21
C PHE A 45 24.25 -2.41 11.33
#